data_AF-A0A0N8QYK9-F1
#
_entry.id   AF-A0A0N8QYK9-F1
#
_cell.length_a   1.000
_cell.length_b   1.000
_cell.length_c   1.000
_cell.angle_alpha   90.00
_cell.angle_beta   90.00
_cell.angle_gamma   90.00
#
_symmetry.space_group_name_H-M   'P 1'
#
loop_
_entity.id
_entity.type
_entity.pdbx_description
1 polymer ?
#
loop_
_entity_poly.entity_id
_entity_poly.type
_entity_poly.pdbx_seq_one_letter_code
_entity_poly.pdbx_strand_id
1 'polypeptide(L)'
;MNPSSEIDISGLRCYDKVVDDVTYSVPRGITREARGRVWIVRVRKEESWKVNARFTDLRFGGTRRALDAAIIHLLYSGHAWRREDVLQLGNNTVVHWRKRSGVGLCAVAYVSRNEPGRGETFFLATYKRIASGRGLEKLHGRLVQVLESAHEIQHGKAGISDSAQNRIREDIHQVLGSEVFRAFLLAGKRKADEIAVADYIERLRTPSDQH
;
A
#
# COMPACT_ATOMS: atom_id res chain seq x y z
N MET A 1 -20.98 -14.33 -28.20
CA MET A 1 -19.89 -13.38 -28.48
C MET A 1 -19.80 -12.41 -27.31
N ASN A 2 -18.62 -12.34 -26.70
CA ASN A 2 -18.29 -11.59 -25.49
C ASN A 2 -18.28 -10.07 -25.71
N PRO A 3 -18.40 -9.27 -24.64
CA PRO A 3 -17.19 -8.57 -24.22
C PRO A 3 -16.80 -9.02 -22.82
N SER A 4 -15.73 -9.80 -22.78
CA SER A 4 -14.85 -9.95 -21.64
C SER A 4 -14.15 -8.60 -21.47
N SER A 5 -14.84 -7.64 -20.87
CA SER A 5 -14.15 -6.58 -20.14
C SER A 5 -13.83 -7.16 -18.77
N GLU A 6 -12.92 -8.12 -18.72
CA GLU A 6 -12.28 -8.48 -17.48
C GLU A 6 -11.50 -7.24 -17.06
N ILE A 7 -12.03 -6.47 -16.12
CA ILE A 7 -11.36 -5.25 -15.68
C ILE A 7 -10.00 -5.66 -15.15
N ASP A 8 -8.96 -5.08 -15.74
CA ASP A 8 -7.60 -5.38 -15.32
C ASP A 8 -7.36 -4.90 -13.90
N ILE A 9 -7.33 -5.85 -12.97
CA ILE A 9 -6.99 -5.65 -11.57
C ILE A 9 -5.55 -6.10 -11.25
N SER A 10 -4.76 -6.49 -12.26
CA SER A 10 -3.40 -7.02 -12.08
C SER A 10 -2.46 -6.02 -11.38
N GLY A 11 -2.73 -4.72 -11.50
CA GLY A 11 -2.00 -3.67 -10.79
C GLY A 11 -2.54 -3.32 -9.40
N LEU A 12 -3.74 -3.76 -9.03
CA LEU A 12 -4.41 -3.37 -7.78
C LEU A 12 -4.14 -4.34 -6.64
N ARG A 13 -4.05 -3.79 -5.43
CA ARG A 13 -4.01 -4.58 -4.21
C ARG A 13 -5.43 -5.02 -3.85
N CYS A 14 -5.68 -6.32 -3.89
CA CYS A 14 -7.01 -6.90 -3.65
C CYS A 14 -7.07 -7.70 -2.34
N TYR A 15 -8.28 -8.05 -1.93
CA TYR A 15 -8.59 -9.05 -0.91
C TYR A 15 -9.81 -9.86 -1.36
N ASP A 16 -9.93 -11.09 -0.87
CA ASP A 16 -11.06 -11.93 -1.21
C ASP A 16 -12.29 -11.58 -0.38
N LYS A 17 -13.44 -11.49 -1.05
CA LYS A 17 -14.73 -11.22 -0.41
C LYS A 17 -15.78 -12.19 -0.95
N VAL A 18 -16.36 -12.99 -0.06
CA VAL A 18 -17.50 -13.84 -0.38
C VAL A 18 -18.79 -13.02 -0.32
N VAL A 19 -19.60 -13.10 -1.38
CA VAL A 19 -20.96 -12.55 -1.47
C VAL A 19 -21.82 -13.59 -2.19
N ASP A 20 -22.91 -14.02 -1.55
CA ASP A 20 -23.85 -15.02 -2.10
C ASP A 20 -23.11 -16.27 -2.64
N ASP A 21 -22.23 -16.84 -1.80
CA ASP A 21 -21.38 -18.01 -2.07
C ASP A 21 -20.37 -17.88 -3.23
N VAL A 22 -20.26 -16.69 -3.82
CA VAL A 22 -19.24 -16.37 -4.84
C VAL A 22 -18.11 -15.56 -4.22
N THR A 23 -16.87 -15.99 -4.47
CA THR A 23 -15.68 -15.25 -4.03
C THR A 23 -15.26 -14.23 -5.09
N TYR A 24 -15.18 -12.96 -4.68
CA TYR A 24 -14.73 -11.85 -5.52
C TYR A 24 -13.35 -11.36 -5.05
N SER A 25 -12.44 -11.13 -5.99
CA SER A 25 -11.19 -10.39 -5.74
C SER A 25 -11.48 -8.88 -5.76
N VAL A 26 -11.52 -8.25 -4.59
CA VAL A 26 -11.96 -6.87 -4.39
C VAL A 26 -10.77 -5.94 -4.10
N PRO A 27 -10.55 -4.86 -4.88
CA PRO A 27 -9.53 -3.87 -4.56
C PRO A 27 -9.69 -3.23 -3.18
N ARG A 28 -8.56 -2.98 -2.52
CA ARG A 28 -8.49 -2.21 -1.27
C ARG A 28 -9.05 -0.80 -1.50
N GLY A 29 -9.95 -0.38 -0.62
CA GLY A 29 -10.72 0.85 -0.79
C GLY A 29 -12.15 0.60 -1.30
N ILE A 30 -12.51 -0.64 -1.62
CA ILE A 30 -13.89 -1.05 -1.91
C ILE A 30 -14.38 -1.96 -0.78
N THR A 31 -15.59 -1.72 -0.28
CA THR A 31 -16.26 -2.56 0.71
C THR A 31 -17.66 -2.93 0.27
N ARG A 32 -18.17 -4.05 0.80
CA ARG A 32 -19.55 -4.50 0.58
C ARG A 32 -20.42 -4.12 1.77
N GLU A 33 -21.53 -3.45 1.50
CA GLU A 33 -22.64 -3.30 2.45
C GLU A 33 -23.74 -4.30 2.06
N ALA A 34 -23.90 -5.34 2.88
CA ALA A 34 -24.78 -6.48 2.56
C ALA A 34 -26.26 -6.10 2.50
N ARG A 35 -26.77 -5.36 3.51
CA ARG A 35 -28.18 -4.97 3.59
C ARG A 35 -28.63 -4.10 2.42
N GLY A 36 -27.80 -3.12 2.06
CA GLY A 36 -28.09 -2.21 0.95
C GLY A 36 -27.79 -2.77 -0.43
N ARG A 37 -27.27 -4.01 -0.50
CA ARG A 37 -26.76 -4.64 -1.74
C ARG A 37 -25.95 -3.66 -2.58
N VAL A 38 -24.93 -3.07 -1.96
CA VAL A 38 -24.13 -1.98 -2.55
C VAL A 38 -22.64 -2.17 -2.31
N TRP A 39 -21.85 -1.90 -3.34
CA TRP A 39 -20.40 -1.72 -3.23
C TRP A 39 -20.10 -0.25 -2.95
N ILE A 40 -19.24 0.01 -1.98
CA ILE A 40 -18.88 1.35 -1.56
C ILE A 40 -17.39 1.54 -1.82
N VAL A 41 -17.05 2.52 -2.66
CA VAL A 41 -15.67 2.97 -2.85
C VAL A 41 -15.40 4.06 -1.83
N ARG A 42 -14.45 3.83 -0.93
CA ARG A 42 -14.06 4.75 0.14
C ARG A 42 -12.53 4.76 0.28
N VAL A 43 -11.93 5.89 -0.10
CA VAL A 43 -10.50 6.13 0.07
C VAL A 43 -10.29 7.35 0.93
N ARG A 44 -9.63 7.15 2.08
CA ARG A 44 -9.22 8.23 2.99
C ARG A 44 -7.71 8.45 2.84
N LYS A 45 -7.29 9.69 2.59
CA LYS A 45 -5.88 10.12 2.64
C LYS A 45 -5.80 11.35 3.54
N GLU A 46 -4.83 11.38 4.45
CA GLU A 46 -4.56 12.56 5.30
C GLU A 46 -5.82 13.05 6.01
N GLU A 47 -6.52 12.11 6.66
CA GLU A 47 -7.74 12.33 7.43
C GLU A 47 -8.97 12.83 6.65
N SER A 48 -8.83 13.12 5.35
CA SER A 48 -9.92 13.53 4.45
C SER A 48 -10.38 12.39 3.53
N TRP A 49 -11.67 12.37 3.21
CA TRP A 49 -12.21 11.50 2.16
C TRP A 49 -11.81 12.04 0.80
N LYS A 50 -11.06 11.25 0.03
CA LYS A 50 -10.69 11.60 -1.35
C LYS A 50 -11.63 10.98 -2.37
N VAL A 51 -12.18 9.81 -2.05
CA VAL A 51 -13.18 9.11 -2.87
C VAL A 51 -14.27 8.58 -1.95
N ASN A 52 -15.53 8.85 -2.28
CA ASN A 52 -16.70 8.27 -1.63
C ASN A 52 -17.82 8.11 -2.65
N ALA A 53 -18.05 6.88 -3.11
CA ALA A 53 -19.07 6.58 -4.12
C ALA A 53 -19.76 5.24 -3.82
N ARG A 54 -21.02 5.11 -4.27
CA ARG A 54 -21.89 3.95 -4.00
C ARG A 54 -22.38 3.35 -5.32
N PHE A 55 -22.27 2.04 -5.44
CA PHE A 55 -22.61 1.26 -6.64
C PHE A 55 -23.58 0.14 -6.25
N THR A 56 -24.88 0.39 -6.43
CA THR A 56 -25.93 -0.55 -6.01
C THR A 56 -26.12 -1.64 -7.06
N ASP A 57 -26.36 -2.87 -6.61
CA ASP A 57 -26.56 -4.01 -7.52
C ASP A 57 -27.74 -3.76 -8.46
N LEU A 58 -28.81 -3.14 -7.96
CA LEU A 58 -30.00 -2.79 -8.74
C LEU A 58 -29.65 -1.87 -9.93
N ARG A 59 -28.86 -0.82 -9.70
CA ARG A 59 -28.54 0.19 -10.73
C ARG A 59 -27.62 -0.38 -11.81
N PHE A 60 -26.73 -1.29 -11.44
CA PHE A 60 -25.71 -1.82 -12.34
C PHE A 60 -26.05 -3.22 -12.89
N GLY A 61 -27.22 -3.76 -12.56
CA GLY A 61 -27.69 -5.04 -13.10
C GLY A 61 -26.99 -6.26 -12.50
N GLY A 62 -26.64 -6.20 -11.20
CA GLY A 62 -26.11 -7.32 -10.42
C GLY A 62 -24.83 -7.02 -9.68
N THR A 63 -24.48 -7.90 -8.73
CA THR A 63 -23.34 -7.74 -7.80
C THR A 63 -22.00 -7.62 -8.52
N ARG A 64 -21.75 -8.44 -9.55
CA ARG A 64 -20.49 -8.40 -10.32
C ARG A 64 -20.36 -7.09 -11.09
N ARG A 65 -21.39 -6.67 -11.83
CA ARG A 65 -21.36 -5.44 -12.62
C ARG A 65 -21.25 -4.19 -11.76
N ALA A 66 -21.88 -4.18 -10.58
CA ALA A 66 -21.71 -3.12 -9.61
C ALA A 66 -20.27 -3.05 -9.06
N LEU A 67 -19.66 -4.20 -8.79
CA LEU A 67 -18.25 -4.28 -8.41
C LEU A 67 -17.35 -3.78 -9.54
N ASP A 68 -17.59 -4.23 -10.77
CA ASP A 68 -16.85 -3.82 -11.96
C ASP A 68 -16.86 -2.28 -12.12
N ALA A 69 -18.04 -1.65 -12.00
CA ALA A 69 -18.17 -0.19 -12.02
C ALA A 69 -17.42 0.49 -10.86
N ALA A 70 -17.45 -0.10 -9.65
CA ALA A 70 -16.70 0.41 -8.50
C ALA A 70 -15.17 0.33 -8.70
N ILE A 71 -14.68 -0.75 -9.33
CA ILE A 71 -13.25 -0.93 -9.65
C ILE A 71 -12.80 0.11 -10.68
N ILE A 72 -13.57 0.29 -11.76
CA ILE A 72 -13.32 1.33 -12.76
C ILE A 72 -13.26 2.70 -12.09
N HIS A 73 -14.25 3.04 -11.26
CA HIS A 73 -14.26 4.32 -10.56
C HIS A 73 -13.03 4.50 -9.66
N LEU A 74 -12.62 3.46 -8.92
CA LEU A 74 -11.42 3.52 -8.09
C LEU A 74 -10.15 3.72 -8.94
N LEU A 75 -10.01 3.02 -10.07
CA LEU A 75 -8.87 3.17 -10.98
C LEU A 75 -8.76 4.60 -11.50
N TYR A 76 -9.85 5.14 -12.03
CA TYR A 76 -9.88 6.48 -12.60
C TYR A 76 -9.85 7.60 -11.56
N SER A 77 -10.10 7.30 -10.28
CA SER A 77 -9.95 8.28 -9.20
C SER A 77 -8.50 8.72 -8.94
N GLY A 78 -7.50 7.98 -9.46
CA GLY A 78 -6.10 8.24 -9.16
C GLY A 78 -5.71 7.97 -7.69
N HIS A 79 -6.60 7.31 -6.93
CA HIS A 79 -6.40 7.03 -5.50
C HIS A 79 -6.40 5.54 -5.16
N ALA A 80 -6.38 4.69 -6.19
CA ALA A 80 -6.27 3.25 -6.04
C ALA A 80 -4.93 2.85 -5.40
N TRP A 81 -4.98 1.85 -4.52
CA TRP A 81 -3.79 1.22 -3.96
C TRP A 81 -3.25 0.20 -4.95
N ARG A 82 -2.03 0.42 -5.41
CA ARG A 82 -1.35 -0.49 -6.34
C ARG A 82 -0.52 -1.53 -5.59
N ARG A 83 -0.26 -2.67 -6.23
CA ARG A 83 0.60 -3.73 -5.66
C ARG A 83 2.01 -3.21 -5.38
N GLU A 84 2.55 -2.43 -6.32
CA GLU A 84 3.86 -1.77 -6.23
C GLU A 84 3.99 -0.74 -5.09
N ASP A 85 2.89 -0.30 -4.48
CA ASP A 85 2.94 0.62 -3.33
C ASP A 85 3.47 -0.06 -2.05
N VAL A 86 3.60 -1.39 -2.08
CA VAL A 86 4.07 -2.23 -0.98
C VAL A 86 5.17 -3.16 -1.49
N LEU A 87 6.27 -3.24 -0.75
CA LEU A 87 7.33 -4.22 -0.92
C LEU A 87 7.15 -5.33 0.12
N GLN A 88 6.85 -6.54 -0.33
CA GLN A 88 6.77 -7.72 0.53
C GLN A 88 8.19 -8.27 0.72
N LEU A 89 8.67 -8.42 1.96
CA LEU A 89 10.00 -8.97 2.25
C LEU A 89 9.95 -10.43 2.76
N GLY A 90 8.76 -10.93 3.07
CA GLY A 90 8.53 -12.26 3.62
C GLY A 90 7.06 -12.40 4.03
N ASN A 91 6.68 -13.50 4.68
CA ASN A 91 5.26 -13.77 4.97
C ASN A 91 4.64 -12.77 5.96
N ASN A 92 5.42 -12.28 6.93
CA ASN A 92 4.94 -11.39 7.99
C ASN A 92 5.45 -9.94 7.89
N THR A 93 6.27 -9.61 6.89
CA THR A 93 6.94 -8.30 6.78
C THR A 93 6.58 -7.58 5.48
N VAL A 94 6.05 -6.37 5.61
CA VAL A 94 5.67 -5.51 4.49
C VAL A 94 6.25 -4.11 4.65
N VAL A 95 6.76 -3.53 3.57
CA VAL A 95 7.26 -2.15 3.54
C VAL A 95 6.33 -1.30 2.69
N HIS A 96 5.96 -0.11 3.16
CA HIS A 96 5.12 0.80 2.40
C HIS A 96 5.56 2.26 2.58
N TRP A 97 5.15 3.10 1.64
CA TRP A 97 5.36 4.54 1.73
C TRP A 97 4.26 5.21 2.55
N ARG A 98 4.63 6.03 3.52
CA ARG A 98 3.71 6.74 4.41
C ARG A 98 4.07 8.23 4.50
N LYS A 99 3.11 9.13 4.30
CA LYS A 99 3.27 10.56 4.65
C LYS A 99 3.16 10.70 6.16
N ARG A 100 4.12 11.39 6.77
CA ARG A 100 4.11 11.77 8.19
C ARG A 100 4.24 13.28 8.32
N SER A 101 3.42 13.88 9.18
CA SER A 101 3.52 15.30 9.51
C SER A 101 4.94 15.63 10.02
N GLY A 102 5.51 16.75 9.59
CA GLY A 102 6.86 17.20 9.94
C GLY A 102 8.03 16.41 9.34
N VAL A 103 7.80 15.19 8.82
CA VAL A 103 8.87 14.31 8.27
C VAL A 103 8.79 14.19 6.75
N GLY A 104 7.58 14.33 6.19
CA GLY A 104 7.31 14.09 4.78
C GLY A 104 7.07 12.61 4.46
N LEU A 105 7.34 12.21 3.22
CA LEU A 105 7.17 10.83 2.78
C LEU A 105 8.31 9.94 3.29
N CYS A 106 7.98 8.83 3.95
CA CYS A 106 8.94 7.85 4.45
C CYS A 106 8.55 6.41 4.13
N ALA A 107 9.56 5.56 3.90
CA ALA A 107 9.39 4.12 3.85
C ALA A 107 9.35 3.56 5.28
N VAL A 108 8.35 2.72 5.53
CA VAL A 108 8.07 2.14 6.84
C VAL A 108 7.81 0.65 6.67
N ALA A 109 8.47 -0.18 7.47
CA ALA A 109 8.18 -1.61 7.54
C ALA A 109 7.15 -1.88 8.63
N TYR A 110 6.26 -2.84 8.37
CA TYR A 110 5.35 -3.41 9.33
C TYR A 110 5.62 -4.91 9.43
N VAL A 111 5.89 -5.37 10.65
CA VAL A 111 6.12 -6.77 10.99
C VAL A 111 4.92 -7.26 11.79
N SER A 112 4.18 -8.19 11.22
CA SER A 112 3.04 -8.83 11.90
C SER A 112 3.51 -9.89 12.89
N ARG A 113 2.79 -9.99 14.01
CA ARG A 113 2.93 -11.07 15.00
C ARG A 113 1.96 -12.20 14.65
N ASN A 114 2.32 -13.43 15.00
CA ASN A 114 1.46 -14.60 14.83
C ASN A 114 0.31 -14.63 15.86
N GLU A 115 0.47 -13.91 16.96
CA GLU A 115 -0.51 -13.84 18.05
C GLU A 115 -1.44 -12.61 17.96
N PRO A 116 -2.61 -12.65 18.63
CA PRO A 116 -3.50 -11.50 18.74
C PRO A 116 -2.78 -10.30 19.34
N GLY A 117 -2.55 -9.27 18.54
CA GLY A 117 -1.82 -8.08 18.98
C GLY A 117 -1.48 -7.15 17.82
N ARG A 118 -0.97 -5.96 18.17
CA ARG A 118 -0.47 -5.00 17.18
C ARG A 118 0.95 -5.41 16.79
N GLY A 119 1.19 -5.58 15.49
CA GLY A 119 2.54 -5.78 14.97
C GLY A 119 3.43 -4.55 15.18
N GLU A 120 4.69 -4.69 14.82
CA GLU A 120 5.70 -3.65 15.01
C GLU A 120 5.90 -2.82 13.75
N THR A 121 6.26 -1.55 13.92
CA THR A 121 6.42 -0.59 12.83
C THR A 121 7.80 0.04 12.89
N PHE A 122 8.60 -0.15 11.84
CA PHE A 122 9.98 0.31 11.77
C PHE A 122 10.12 1.42 10.74
N PHE A 123 10.73 2.54 11.15
CA PHE A 123 11.12 3.58 10.22
C PHE A 123 12.38 3.15 9.46
N LEU A 124 12.33 3.18 8.13
CA LEU A 124 13.49 2.83 7.30
C LEU A 124 14.25 4.07 6.87
N ALA A 125 13.64 4.90 6.03
CA ALA A 125 14.24 6.11 5.49
C ALA A 125 13.18 7.07 4.95
N THR A 126 13.54 8.36 4.84
CA THR A 126 12.72 9.33 4.11
C THR A 126 12.95 9.21 2.61
N TYR A 127 11.91 9.49 1.82
CA TYR A 127 12.01 9.51 0.36
C TYR A 127 13.07 10.51 -0.11
N LYS A 128 13.14 11.72 0.49
CA LYS A 128 14.15 12.74 0.17
C LYS A 128 15.59 12.21 0.29
N ARG A 129 15.88 11.38 1.30
CA ARG A 129 17.21 10.78 1.46
C ARG A 129 17.48 9.74 0.39
N ILE A 130 16.52 8.86 0.12
CA ILE A 130 16.62 7.81 -0.91
C ILE A 130 16.83 8.45 -2.29
N ALA A 131 16.02 9.46 -2.65
CA ALA A 131 16.11 10.18 -3.91
C ALA A 131 17.46 10.91 -4.10
N SER A 132 18.11 11.31 -3.00
CA SER A 132 19.44 11.93 -3.04
C SER A 132 20.61 10.95 -3.19
N GLY A 133 20.34 9.65 -3.37
CA GLY A 133 21.35 8.58 -3.42
C GLY A 133 21.92 8.20 -2.05
N ARG A 134 22.02 9.15 -1.12
CA ARG A 134 22.56 8.97 0.24
C ARG A 134 21.72 8.09 1.19
N GLY A 135 20.54 7.66 0.75
CA GLY A 135 19.59 6.90 1.57
C GLY A 135 19.58 5.39 1.30
N LEU A 136 20.19 4.92 0.21
CA LEU A 136 20.04 3.54 -0.26
C LEU A 136 20.83 2.53 0.60
N GLU A 137 22.08 2.83 0.93
CA GLU A 137 22.88 1.97 1.83
C GLU A 137 22.26 1.88 3.23
N LYS A 138 21.77 3.02 3.74
CA LYS A 138 21.08 3.05 5.04
C LYS A 138 19.75 2.30 4.99
N LEU A 139 19.03 2.37 3.87
CA LEU A 139 17.81 1.59 3.65
C LEU A 139 18.14 0.09 3.66
N HIS A 140 19.19 -0.33 2.96
CA HIS A 140 19.67 -1.71 2.97
C HIS A 140 19.93 -2.21 4.41
N GLY A 141 20.77 -1.52 5.17
CA GLY A 141 21.06 -1.91 6.56
C GLY A 141 19.80 -1.95 7.44
N ARG A 142 18.85 -1.04 7.23
CA ARG A 142 17.57 -1.05 7.95
C ARG A 142 16.66 -2.20 7.56
N LEU A 143 16.65 -2.61 6.29
CA LEU A 143 15.86 -3.75 5.82
C LEU A 143 16.36 -5.06 6.44
N VAL A 144 17.68 -5.24 6.52
CA VAL A 144 18.30 -6.37 7.22
C VAL A 144 17.84 -6.40 8.68
N GLN A 145 18.02 -5.29 9.42
CA GLN A 145 17.58 -5.20 10.83
C GLN A 145 16.09 -5.53 11.02
N VAL A 146 15.23 -5.12 10.09
CA VAL A 146 13.80 -5.43 10.17
C VAL A 146 13.53 -6.92 9.99
N LEU A 147 14.21 -7.59 9.06
CA LEU A 147 14.04 -9.04 8.88
C LEU A 147 14.64 -9.84 10.04
N GLU A 148 15.73 -9.35 10.62
CA GLU A 148 16.30 -9.88 11.87
C GLU A 148 15.27 -9.80 13.00
N SER A 149 14.68 -8.62 13.25
CA SER A 149 13.60 -8.46 14.23
C SER A 149 12.36 -9.30 13.88
N ALA A 150 12.00 -9.42 12.60
CA ALA A 150 10.88 -10.26 12.19
C ALA A 150 11.11 -11.75 12.47
N HIS A 151 12.36 -12.21 12.33
CA HIS A 151 12.75 -13.56 12.67
C HIS A 151 12.63 -13.81 14.18
N GLU A 152 13.14 -12.90 15.01
CA GLU A 152 13.02 -12.98 16.47
C GLU A 152 11.56 -12.99 16.92
N ILE A 153 10.73 -12.11 16.35
CA ILE A 153 9.29 -12.02 16.61
C ILE A 153 8.58 -13.33 16.24
N GLN A 154 8.93 -13.93 15.10
CA GLN A 154 8.32 -15.17 14.65
C GLN A 154 8.66 -16.37 15.54
N HIS A 155 9.89 -16.43 16.07
CA HIS A 155 10.38 -17.57 16.83
C HIS A 155 10.32 -17.36 18.36
N GLY A 156 9.96 -16.17 18.82
CA GLY A 156 9.85 -15.83 20.25
C GLY A 156 11.17 -15.89 21.00
N LYS A 157 12.31 -15.78 20.30
CA LYS A 157 13.65 -15.87 20.87
C LYS A 157 14.47 -14.65 20.49
N ALA A 158 15.16 -14.09 21.48
CA ALA A 158 16.13 -13.03 21.27
C ALA A 158 17.42 -13.61 20.67
N GLY A 159 17.98 -12.91 19.70
CA GLY A 159 19.16 -13.33 18.97
C GLY A 159 18.85 -14.23 17.78
N ILE A 160 19.71 -14.12 16.78
CA ILE A 160 19.62 -14.85 15.51
C ILE A 160 20.94 -15.56 15.26
N SER A 161 20.88 -16.80 14.78
CA SER A 161 22.10 -17.53 14.43
C SER A 161 22.81 -16.87 13.24
N ASP A 162 24.14 -17.02 13.16
CA ASP A 162 24.93 -16.51 12.02
C ASP A 162 24.43 -17.06 10.68
N SER A 163 23.97 -18.32 10.67
CA SER A 163 23.37 -18.92 9.48
C SER A 163 22.08 -18.20 9.03
N ALA A 164 21.26 -17.75 9.97
CA ALA A 164 20.04 -17.00 9.68
C ALA A 164 20.37 -15.56 9.26
N GLN A 165 21.37 -14.92 9.87
CA GLN A 165 21.86 -13.60 9.46
C GLN A 165 22.34 -13.60 8.00
N ASN A 166 23.13 -14.60 7.61
CA ASN A 166 23.66 -14.68 6.26
C ASN A 166 22.55 -14.87 5.23
N ARG A 167 21.58 -15.75 5.52
CA ARG A 167 20.38 -15.92 4.67
C ARG A 167 19.58 -14.63 4.53
N ILE A 168 19.33 -13.91 5.64
CA ILE A 168 18.62 -12.62 5.60
C ILE A 168 19.37 -11.60 4.72
N ARG A 169 20.69 -11.53 4.82
CA ARG A 169 21.50 -10.63 3.98
C ARG A 169 21.42 -11.00 2.50
N GLU A 170 21.48 -12.29 2.18
CA GLU A 170 21.32 -12.80 0.81
C GLU A 170 19.92 -12.47 0.25
N ASP A 171 18.87 -12.72 1.03
CA ASP A 171 17.47 -12.43 0.64
C ASP A 171 17.29 -10.93 0.36
N ILE A 172 17.82 -10.05 1.23
CA ILE A 172 17.76 -8.61 0.99
C ILE A 172 18.56 -8.21 -0.25
N HIS A 173 19.74 -8.78 -0.46
CA HIS A 173 20.53 -8.48 -1.66
C HIS A 173 19.76 -8.85 -2.94
N GLN A 174 19.10 -10.01 -2.96
CA GLN A 174 18.24 -10.42 -4.08
C GLN A 174 17.06 -9.46 -4.27
N VAL A 175 16.38 -9.07 -3.18
CA VAL A 175 15.28 -8.11 -3.24
C VAL A 175 15.75 -6.77 -3.80
N LEU A 176 16.89 -6.25 -3.36
CA LEU A 176 17.43 -4.97 -3.83
C LEU A 176 17.75 -4.98 -5.33
N GLY A 177 18.13 -6.13 -5.88
CA GLY A 177 18.34 -6.33 -7.33
C GLY A 177 17.07 -6.62 -8.13
N SER A 178 15.91 -6.73 -7.48
CA SER A 178 14.67 -7.18 -8.12
C SER A 178 13.87 -6.05 -8.78
N GLU A 179 13.09 -6.41 -9.80
CA GLU A 179 12.10 -5.54 -10.43
C GLU A 179 11.04 -5.05 -9.44
N VAL A 180 10.70 -5.86 -8.43
CA VAL A 180 9.71 -5.49 -7.40
C VAL A 180 10.24 -4.33 -6.54
N PHE A 181 11.53 -4.35 -6.19
CA PHE A 181 12.14 -3.24 -5.46
C PHE A 181 12.22 -1.98 -6.32
N ARG A 182 12.57 -2.11 -7.60
CA ARG A 182 12.55 -0.98 -8.55
C ARG A 182 11.15 -0.37 -8.66
N ALA A 183 10.12 -1.19 -8.79
CA ALA A 183 8.72 -0.73 -8.80
C ALA A 183 8.32 -0.03 -7.49
N PHE A 184 8.77 -0.55 -6.35
CA PHE A 184 8.54 0.09 -5.05
C PHE A 184 9.18 1.49 -4.95
N LEU A 185 10.40 1.68 -5.47
CA LEU A 185 11.04 3.00 -5.51
C LEU A 185 10.27 3.97 -6.42
N LEU A 186 9.82 3.50 -7.58
CA LEU A 186 8.99 4.29 -8.51
C LEU A 186 7.65 4.68 -7.89
N ALA A 187 7.02 3.80 -7.12
CA ALA A 187 5.82 4.10 -6.36
C ALA A 187 6.08 5.20 -5.31
N GLY A 188 7.26 5.18 -4.68
CA GLY A 188 7.71 6.24 -3.77
C GLY A 188 7.81 7.60 -4.45
N LYS A 189 8.40 7.63 -5.66
CA LYS A 189 8.48 8.85 -6.49
C LYS A 189 7.10 9.38 -6.84
N ARG A 190 6.25 8.54 -7.42
CA ARG A 190 4.87 8.89 -7.78
C ARG A 190 4.12 9.49 -6.58
N LYS A 191 4.25 8.88 -5.39
CA LYS A 191 3.60 9.37 -4.18
C LYS A 191 4.19 10.68 -3.67
N ALA A 192 5.50 10.90 -3.83
CA ALA A 192 6.13 12.18 -3.49
C ALA A 192 5.62 13.30 -4.40
N ASP A 193 5.52 13.03 -5.70
CA ASP A 193 5.01 13.97 -6.69
C ASP A 193 3.53 14.30 -6.42
N GLU A 194 2.68 13.29 -6.12
CA GLU A 194 1.29 13.50 -5.69
C GLU A 194 1.17 14.43 -4.48
N ILE A 195 2.04 14.26 -3.48
CA ILE A 195 2.07 15.10 -2.28
C ILE A 195 2.50 16.53 -2.63
N ALA A 196 3.54 16.69 -3.43
CA ALA A 196 4.04 18.01 -3.82
C ALA A 196 2.99 18.81 -4.60
N VAL A 197 2.25 18.16 -5.51
CA VAL A 197 1.15 18.79 -6.26
C VAL A 197 0.01 19.18 -5.32
N ALA A 198 -0.37 18.29 -4.38
CA ALA A 198 -1.42 18.60 -3.42
C ALA A 198 -1.05 19.80 -2.53
N ASP A 199 0.18 19.82 -1.99
CA ASP A 199 0.69 20.91 -1.16
C ASP A 199 0.77 22.23 -1.97
N TYR A 200 1.10 22.17 -3.26
CA TYR A 200 1.11 23.34 -4.15
C TYR A 200 -0.30 23.90 -4.37
N ILE A 201 -1.27 23.05 -4.70
CA ILE A 201 -2.68 23.45 -4.89
C ILE A 201 -3.26 24.05 -3.62
N GLU A 202 -2.93 23.48 -2.45
CA GLU A 202 -3.36 24.02 -1.16
C GLU A 202 -2.84 25.46 -0.98
N ARG A 203 -1.55 25.72 -1.25
CA ARG A 203 -0.98 27.08 -1.18
C ARG A 203 -1.61 28.06 -2.16
N LEU A 204 -2.04 27.60 -3.34
CA LEU A 204 -2.75 28.45 -4.30
C LEU A 204 -4.18 28.79 -3.84
N ARG A 205 -4.79 27.92 -3.02
CA ARG A 205 -6.15 28.11 -2.50
C ARG A 205 -6.21 28.98 -1.25
N THR A 206 -5.08 29.26 -0.61
CA THR A 206 -4.96 30.27 0.44
C THR A 206 -4.73 31.61 -0.24
N PRO A 207 -5.76 32.46 -0.43
CA PRO A 207 -5.53 33.82 -0.89
C PRO A 207 -4.85 34.59 0.23
N SER A 208 -4.12 35.60 -0.19
CA SER A 208 -3.56 36.67 0.60
C SER A 208 -4.65 37.46 1.37
N ASP A 209 -5.29 36.88 2.37
CA ASP A 209 -6.19 37.59 3.30
C ASP A 209 -5.39 38.19 4.47
N GLN A 210 -4.32 38.93 4.14
CA GLN A 210 -3.60 39.79 5.08
C GLN A 210 -3.11 41.04 4.35
N HIS A 211 -4.04 41.91 3.96
CA HIS A 211 -3.81 43.35 3.88
C HIS A 211 -4.89 44.05 4.69
#